data_AF-A0ABD3VIX9-F1
#
_entry.id   AF-A0ABD3VIX9-F1
#
_cell.length_a   1.000
_cell.length_b   1.000
_cell.length_c   1.000
_cell.angle_alpha   90.00
_cell.angle_beta   90.00
_cell.angle_gamma   90.00
#
_symmetry.space_group_name_H-M   'P 1'
#
loop_
_entity.id
_entity.type
_entity.pdbx_description
1 polymer ?
#
loop_
_entity_poly.entity_id
_entity_poly.type
_entity_poly.pdbx_seq_one_letter_code
_entity_poly.pdbx_strand_id
1 'polypeptide(L)'
;MTHINNSLEIPDTDTYWPHASEQFLLNGSQDERHPHPDHYVYSDVSDYFDDLINNTFFYQDYGFEEIMYISFWTLLVIITASANVLIIAVFVRKRLRTPNNIILLLIAISDSLTGLVTLPTYLYVFTIFTHDIHSLNDRWCKAYFISTFYISKAFHAISIWQTLLLGFQRFCCIWFPFKTKSWFTTRRTLIEIAVITICAFVIQSYHLTQLKENKLLCKWNIEHPCVESCIFMWITLLLIHILPSGFLLVLTILIIHKLFNRPIRKEHISAEQSRGRDQQNKRASIIVVCIAIIVLIPEIPYGIFLLMTVIKRHSSNYMLDIEATRRFHIIYAMAMLLSFHANFWVYIIVNRRFRDELKSMFLDIKRKLQSKCTTDPFNDVSMEMGPTNLIALIM
;
A
#
# COMPACT_ATOMS: atom_id res chain seq x y z
N MET A 1 14.16 -61.38 38.85
CA MET A 1 13.97 -61.60 40.30
C MET A 1 14.38 -60.32 41.02
N THR A 2 13.65 -59.93 42.09
CA THR A 2 14.05 -59.04 43.22
C THR A 2 14.96 -57.82 42.92
N HIS A 3 14.52 -56.55 43.00
CA HIS A 3 14.13 -55.75 44.20
C HIS A 3 15.24 -55.72 45.29
N ILE A 4 15.60 -54.65 46.01
CA ILE A 4 14.95 -53.39 46.55
C ILE A 4 16.02 -52.23 46.46
N ASN A 5 15.86 -50.89 46.53
CA ASN A 5 14.83 -49.87 46.93
C ASN A 5 14.63 -48.83 45.77
N ASN A 6 14.24 -47.53 45.77
CA ASN A 6 14.07 -46.33 46.66
C ASN A 6 15.35 -45.58 47.16
N SER A 7 15.40 -44.26 47.41
CA SER A 7 14.46 -43.11 47.22
C SER A 7 15.21 -41.75 47.08
N LEU A 8 14.50 -40.65 46.78
CA LEU A 8 15.01 -39.27 46.70
C LEU A 8 15.42 -38.68 48.08
N GLU A 9 16.33 -37.69 48.09
CA GLU A 9 16.18 -36.42 48.83
C GLU A 9 17.24 -35.36 48.42
N ILE A 10 16.97 -34.08 48.69
CA ILE A 10 17.90 -32.92 48.53
C ILE A 10 17.64 -31.96 49.71
N PRO A 11 18.68 -31.56 50.45
CA PRO A 11 18.78 -30.15 50.89
C PRO A 11 20.22 -29.58 50.90
N ASP A 12 20.33 -28.26 50.96
CA ASP A 12 21.58 -27.48 51.05
C ASP A 12 22.23 -27.49 52.46
N THR A 13 23.52 -27.11 52.56
CA THR A 13 24.03 -26.09 53.54
C THR A 13 25.53 -25.78 53.38
N ASP A 14 25.95 -24.62 53.88
CA ASP A 14 27.29 -24.04 53.78
C ASP A 14 28.36 -24.69 54.69
N THR A 15 29.64 -24.50 54.36
CA THR A 15 30.56 -23.62 55.13
C THR A 15 32.01 -23.68 54.61
N TYR A 16 32.68 -22.53 54.47
CA TYR A 16 33.92 -22.18 55.18
C TYR A 16 34.40 -20.74 54.86
N TRP A 17 34.62 -19.94 55.90
CA TRP A 17 35.23 -18.61 55.93
C TRP A 17 35.94 -18.50 57.31
N PRO A 18 36.96 -17.66 57.50
CA PRO A 18 36.69 -16.48 58.34
C PRO A 18 37.49 -15.19 57.97
N HIS A 19 36.84 -14.06 58.28
CA HIS A 19 37.23 -12.64 58.41
C HIS A 19 38.74 -12.26 58.49
N ALA A 20 39.16 -11.01 58.25
CA ALA A 20 38.43 -9.75 58.50
C ALA A 20 38.82 -8.55 57.61
N SER A 21 38.00 -7.50 57.70
CA SER A 21 38.18 -6.16 57.14
C SER A 21 38.75 -5.18 58.17
N GLU A 22 39.43 -4.12 57.72
CA GLU A 22 39.50 -2.88 58.51
C GLU A 22 39.51 -1.63 57.62
N GLN A 23 39.11 -0.48 58.19
CA GLN A 23 38.88 0.78 57.48
C GLN A 23 40.12 1.68 57.59
N PHE A 24 40.35 2.59 56.62
CA PHE A 24 40.82 3.94 56.95
C PHE A 24 40.50 4.96 55.85
N LEU A 25 39.81 6.04 56.26
CA LEU A 25 39.77 7.32 55.56
C LEU A 25 40.86 8.22 56.17
N LEU A 26 41.52 9.07 55.38
CA LEU A 26 41.69 10.51 55.65
C LEU A 26 42.71 11.19 54.71
N ASN A 27 42.44 12.47 54.43
CA ASN A 27 43.36 13.57 54.08
C ASN A 27 44.47 13.33 53.04
N GLY A 28 44.38 14.07 51.93
CA GLY A 28 45.50 14.29 51.01
C GLY A 28 46.41 15.45 51.43
N SER A 29 47.45 15.71 50.62
CA SER A 29 48.23 16.94 50.62
C SER A 29 48.78 17.18 49.22
N GLN A 30 48.93 18.44 48.84
CA GLN A 30 49.91 18.86 47.81
C GLN A 30 51.32 18.78 48.45
N ASP A 31 52.45 18.87 47.77
CA ASP A 31 52.78 19.45 46.46
C ASP A 31 54.09 18.80 45.99
N GLU A 32 54.23 18.45 44.71
CA GLU A 32 55.54 18.50 44.04
C GLU A 32 55.38 18.60 42.52
N ARG A 33 56.28 19.33 41.88
CA ARG A 33 56.20 19.74 40.47
C ARG A 33 57.33 19.08 39.68
N HIS A 34 57.03 18.59 38.46
CA HIS A 34 57.83 18.81 37.24
C HIS A 34 57.09 18.19 36.00
N PRO A 35 57.45 18.54 34.75
CA PRO A 35 56.53 18.46 33.61
C PRO A 35 56.57 17.17 32.76
N HIS A 36 55.52 17.03 31.94
CA HIS A 36 55.24 16.10 30.82
C HIS A 36 56.48 15.56 30.05
N PRO A 37 56.45 14.29 29.59
CA PRO A 37 55.64 13.94 28.40
C PRO A 37 54.75 12.67 28.49
N ASP A 38 53.57 12.78 27.89
CA ASP A 38 52.89 11.78 27.04
C ASP A 38 52.89 10.29 27.47
N HIS A 39 52.24 9.98 28.60
CA HIS A 39 51.67 8.65 28.79
C HIS A 39 50.31 8.53 28.11
N TYR A 40 50.29 7.87 26.94
CA TYR A 40 49.06 7.37 26.34
C TYR A 40 48.43 6.32 27.26
N VAL A 41 47.36 6.68 27.97
CA VAL A 41 46.49 5.72 28.63
C VAL A 41 45.77 4.93 27.55
N TYR A 42 46.09 3.65 27.41
CA TYR A 42 45.28 2.69 26.68
C TYR A 42 43.98 2.48 27.48
N SER A 43 42.98 3.33 27.24
CA SER A 43 41.61 3.07 27.69
C SER A 43 41.11 1.81 26.98
N ASP A 44 40.53 0.88 27.74
CA ASP A 44 40.19 -0.43 27.19
C ASP A 44 39.20 -0.32 26.03
N VAL A 45 39.46 -1.04 24.94
CA VAL A 45 38.67 -0.93 23.70
C VAL A 45 37.28 -1.57 23.87
N SER A 46 37.06 -2.31 24.97
CA SER A 46 35.76 -2.85 25.35
C SER A 46 34.74 -1.73 25.62
N ASP A 47 35.07 -0.73 26.44
CA ASP A 47 34.12 0.31 26.85
C ASP A 47 33.59 1.11 25.65
N TYR A 48 34.45 1.40 24.66
CA TYR A 48 34.01 2.09 23.43
C TYR A 48 33.12 1.23 22.52
N PHE A 49 33.20 -0.11 22.64
CA PHE A 49 32.31 -1.02 21.92
C PHE A 49 30.97 -1.20 22.65
N ASP A 50 30.99 -1.34 23.98
CA ASP A 50 29.78 -1.42 24.79
C ASP A 50 29.01 -0.10 24.76
N ASP A 51 29.67 1.06 24.73
CA ASP A 51 28.99 2.35 24.57
C ASP A 51 28.47 2.56 23.13
N LEU A 52 29.05 1.91 22.11
CA LEU A 52 28.48 1.89 20.75
C LEU A 52 27.27 0.93 20.63
N ILE A 53 27.17 -0.07 21.51
CA ILE A 53 26.01 -0.97 21.64
C ILE A 53 24.92 -0.35 22.52
N ASN A 54 25.28 0.40 23.57
CA ASN A 54 24.38 1.12 24.46
C ASN A 54 23.86 2.44 23.85
N ASN A 55 24.61 3.05 22.93
CA ASN A 55 24.06 3.99 21.93
C ASN A 55 23.24 3.25 20.84
N THR A 56 22.53 2.20 21.24
CA THR A 56 21.45 1.61 20.46
C THR A 56 20.44 2.71 20.17
N PHE A 57 20.10 2.91 18.89
CA PHE A 57 19.04 3.84 18.50
C PHE A 57 17.67 3.31 18.97
N PHE A 58 17.35 3.57 20.24
CA PHE A 58 16.03 3.45 20.87
C PHE A 58 15.09 4.54 20.33
N TYR A 59 14.82 4.50 19.02
CA TYR A 59 13.59 5.07 18.48
C TYR A 59 12.42 4.21 18.99
N GLN A 60 11.99 4.52 20.21
CA GLN A 60 11.01 3.81 21.02
C GLN A 60 9.69 4.60 21.15
N ASP A 61 9.39 5.45 20.17
CA ASP A 61 8.03 5.94 19.94
C ASP A 61 7.58 5.51 18.54
N TYR A 62 6.77 4.44 18.51
CA TYR A 62 6.05 3.99 17.33
C TYR A 62 4.58 4.42 17.39
N GLY A 63 4.14 5.20 18.39
CA GLY A 63 2.72 5.46 18.65
C GLY A 63 2.02 6.17 17.49
N PHE A 64 2.74 7.03 16.75
CA PHE A 64 2.23 7.60 15.50
C PHE A 64 2.03 6.53 14.43
N GLU A 65 3.06 5.72 14.14
CA GLU A 65 3.00 4.68 13.11
C GLU A 65 2.02 3.56 13.45
N GLU A 66 1.90 3.17 14.71
CA GLU A 66 0.94 2.20 15.23
C GLU A 66 -0.49 2.68 14.97
N ILE A 67 -0.87 3.85 15.49
CA ILE A 67 -2.22 4.42 15.32
C ILE A 67 -2.54 4.56 13.82
N MET A 68 -1.57 5.00 13.02
CA MET A 68 -1.74 5.17 11.58
C MET A 68 -1.91 3.83 10.86
N TYR A 69 -1.06 2.82 11.09
CA TYR A 69 -1.11 1.55 10.37
C TYR A 69 -2.14 0.55 10.89
N ILE A 70 -2.42 0.52 12.20
CA ILE A 70 -3.43 -0.37 12.77
C ILE A 70 -4.83 0.19 12.53
N SER A 71 -5.07 1.48 12.80
CA SER A 71 -6.42 2.07 12.71
C SER A 71 -6.71 2.71 11.35
N PHE A 72 -5.97 3.75 10.97
CA PHE A 72 -6.29 4.55 9.78
C PHE A 72 -6.09 3.78 8.47
N TRP A 73 -4.97 3.08 8.31
CA TRP A 73 -4.70 2.27 7.13
C TRP A 73 -5.72 1.14 6.97
N THR A 74 -5.98 0.37 8.03
CA THR A 74 -6.97 -0.73 8.01
C THR A 74 -8.35 -0.24 7.58
N LEU A 75 -8.83 0.86 8.16
CA LEU A 75 -10.10 1.48 7.76
C LEU A 75 -10.08 1.93 6.28
N LEU A 76 -9.02 2.64 5.86
CA LEU A 76 -8.89 3.12 4.49
C LEU A 76 -8.82 1.98 3.46
N VAL A 77 -8.10 0.88 3.74
CA VAL A 77 -8.05 -0.27 2.83
C VAL A 77 -9.42 -0.95 2.75
N ILE A 78 -10.13 -1.13 3.87
CA ILE A 78 -11.47 -1.75 3.87
C ILE A 78 -12.46 -0.93 3.03
N ILE A 79 -12.52 0.40 3.19
CA ILE A 79 -13.44 1.23 2.39
C ILE A 79 -12.99 1.35 0.93
N THR A 80 -11.68 1.34 0.65
CA THR A 80 -11.14 1.38 -0.71
C THR A 80 -11.42 0.09 -1.46
N ALA A 81 -11.11 -1.06 -0.87
CA ALA A 81 -11.40 -2.38 -1.43
C ALA A 81 -12.91 -2.57 -1.64
N SER A 82 -13.75 -2.18 -0.69
CA SER A 82 -15.21 -2.28 -0.83
C SER A 82 -15.75 -1.41 -1.97
N ALA A 83 -15.27 -0.17 -2.09
CA ALA A 83 -15.63 0.73 -3.19
C ALA A 83 -15.14 0.20 -4.55
N ASN A 84 -13.92 -0.35 -4.60
CA ASN A 84 -13.36 -0.95 -5.81
C ASN A 84 -14.03 -2.27 -6.22
N VAL A 85 -14.50 -3.09 -5.27
CA VAL A 85 -15.33 -4.26 -5.57
C VAL A 85 -16.63 -3.85 -6.28
N LEU A 86 -17.28 -2.75 -5.85
CA LEU A 86 -18.43 -2.20 -6.56
C LEU A 86 -18.05 -1.68 -7.96
N ILE A 87 -16.86 -1.06 -8.11
CA ILE A 87 -16.34 -0.60 -9.40
C ILE A 87 -16.15 -1.75 -10.39
N ILE A 88 -15.45 -2.81 -9.94
CA ILE A 88 -15.19 -4.02 -10.71
C ILE A 88 -16.52 -4.71 -11.08
N ALA A 89 -17.42 -4.92 -10.11
CA ALA A 89 -18.71 -5.58 -10.35
C ALA A 89 -19.56 -4.88 -11.43
N VAL A 90 -19.55 -3.54 -11.47
CA VAL A 90 -20.21 -2.77 -12.54
C VAL A 90 -19.48 -2.92 -13.87
N PHE A 91 -18.16 -2.71 -13.94
CA PHE A 91 -17.43 -2.74 -15.21
C PHE A 91 -17.28 -4.14 -15.84
N VAL A 92 -17.40 -5.22 -15.06
CA VAL A 92 -17.45 -6.61 -15.58
C VAL A 92 -18.68 -6.86 -16.47
N ARG A 93 -19.80 -6.15 -16.24
CA ARG A 93 -21.08 -6.37 -16.96
C ARG A 93 -20.89 -6.19 -18.46
N LYS A 94 -21.43 -7.14 -19.26
CA LYS A 94 -21.21 -7.24 -20.72
C LYS A 94 -21.43 -5.90 -21.47
N ARG A 95 -22.42 -5.10 -21.05
CA ARG A 95 -22.77 -3.79 -21.64
C ARG A 95 -21.69 -2.71 -21.51
N LEU A 96 -20.77 -2.82 -20.55
CA LEU A 96 -19.71 -1.83 -20.31
C LEU A 96 -18.34 -2.28 -20.85
N ARG A 97 -18.22 -3.45 -21.49
CA ARG A 97 -16.94 -3.97 -21.99
C ARG A 97 -16.41 -3.14 -23.17
N THR A 98 -15.42 -2.29 -22.89
CA THR A 98 -14.63 -1.51 -23.85
C THR A 98 -13.19 -1.41 -23.37
N PRO A 99 -12.17 -1.17 -24.22
CA PRO A 99 -10.77 -1.14 -23.80
C PRO A 99 -10.51 -0.20 -22.61
N ASN A 100 -11.05 1.02 -22.68
CA ASN A 100 -10.95 2.00 -21.60
C ASN A 100 -11.57 1.52 -20.27
N ASN A 101 -12.73 0.85 -20.33
CA ASN A 101 -13.40 0.35 -19.13
C ASN A 101 -12.73 -0.91 -18.56
N ILE A 102 -11.95 -1.63 -19.39
CA ILE A 102 -11.07 -2.71 -18.93
C ILE A 102 -9.88 -2.11 -18.17
N ILE A 103 -9.31 -0.98 -18.62
CA ILE A 103 -8.30 -0.24 -17.85
C ILE A 103 -8.90 0.27 -16.53
N LEU A 104 -10.08 0.93 -16.54
CA LEU A 104 -10.74 1.41 -15.30
C LEU A 104 -11.00 0.27 -14.28
N LEU A 105 -11.30 -0.94 -14.76
CA LEU A 105 -11.48 -2.13 -13.94
C LEU A 105 -10.14 -2.65 -13.38
N LEU A 106 -9.07 -2.64 -14.18
CA LEU A 106 -7.76 -3.13 -13.78
C LEU A 106 -7.03 -2.15 -12.84
N ILE A 107 -7.27 -0.83 -12.99
CA ILE A 107 -6.88 0.20 -12.01
C ILE A 107 -7.49 -0.12 -10.65
N ALA A 108 -8.82 -0.35 -10.58
CA ALA A 108 -9.50 -0.70 -9.34
C ALA A 108 -8.99 -2.01 -8.69
N ILE A 109 -8.41 -2.92 -9.48
CA ILE A 109 -7.73 -4.12 -8.96
C ILE A 109 -6.37 -3.75 -8.35
N SER A 110 -5.51 -3.00 -9.06
CA SER A 110 -4.21 -2.55 -8.52
C SER A 110 -4.37 -1.62 -7.31
N ASP A 111 -5.32 -0.70 -7.33
CA ASP A 111 -5.67 0.20 -6.22
C ASP A 111 -5.99 -0.61 -4.95
N SER A 112 -6.82 -1.66 -5.09
CA SER A 112 -7.19 -2.55 -3.98
C SER A 112 -6.02 -3.37 -3.48
N LEU A 113 -5.24 -3.97 -4.40
CA LEU A 113 -4.11 -4.83 -4.04
C LEU A 113 -2.93 -4.06 -3.46
N THR A 114 -2.77 -2.76 -3.77
CA THR A 114 -1.78 -1.89 -3.11
C THR A 114 -1.98 -1.88 -1.59
N GLY A 115 -3.23 -1.79 -1.13
CA GLY A 115 -3.58 -1.83 0.29
C GLY A 115 -3.67 -3.26 0.85
N LEU A 116 -4.50 -4.11 0.24
CA LEU A 116 -4.90 -5.41 0.80
C LEU A 116 -3.73 -6.34 1.14
N VAL A 117 -2.66 -6.34 0.34
CA VAL A 117 -1.50 -7.24 0.55
C VAL A 117 -0.72 -6.90 1.82
N THR A 118 -0.81 -5.66 2.30
CA THR A 118 -0.09 -5.18 3.50
C THR A 118 -0.87 -5.38 4.80
N LEU A 119 -2.20 -5.58 4.75
CA LEU A 119 -3.01 -5.64 5.97
C LEU A 119 -2.59 -6.74 6.96
N PRO A 120 -2.39 -8.01 6.56
CA PRO A 120 -2.06 -9.08 7.52
C PRO A 120 -0.71 -8.83 8.20
N THR A 121 0.25 -8.28 7.44
CA THR A 121 1.60 -8.00 7.92
C THR A 121 1.67 -6.72 8.74
N TYR A 122 0.93 -5.67 8.40
CA TYR A 122 0.85 -4.46 9.24
C TYR A 122 0.18 -4.74 10.57
N LEU A 123 -0.98 -5.40 10.58
CA LEU A 123 -1.68 -5.74 11.82
C LEU A 123 -0.79 -6.61 12.72
N TYR A 124 -0.16 -7.67 12.18
CA TYR A 124 0.73 -8.50 12.99
C TYR A 124 1.98 -7.76 13.47
N VAL A 125 2.71 -7.08 12.57
CA VAL A 125 3.99 -6.44 12.93
C VAL A 125 3.80 -5.29 13.91
N PHE A 126 2.83 -4.41 13.70
CA PHE A 126 2.63 -3.26 14.59
C PHE A 126 1.98 -3.66 15.93
N THR A 127 1.11 -4.67 15.99
CA THR A 127 0.60 -5.21 17.28
C THR A 127 1.63 -6.06 18.04
N ILE A 128 2.69 -6.56 17.38
CA ILE A 128 3.80 -7.23 18.09
C ILE A 128 4.82 -6.20 18.61
N PHE A 129 5.17 -5.19 17.82
CA PHE A 129 6.12 -4.14 18.25
C PHE A 129 5.66 -3.33 19.47
N THR A 130 4.37 -3.28 19.78
CA THR A 130 3.81 -2.63 20.99
C THR A 130 3.92 -3.47 22.26
N HIS A 131 4.18 -4.78 22.14
CA HIS A 131 4.18 -5.71 23.27
C HIS A 131 5.56 -6.34 23.53
N ASP A 132 6.27 -6.76 22.49
CA ASP A 132 7.67 -7.20 22.59
C ASP A 132 8.40 -7.07 21.24
N ILE A 133 9.30 -6.08 21.17
CA ILE A 133 10.13 -5.78 19.99
C ILE A 133 11.04 -6.96 19.59
N HIS A 134 11.43 -7.82 20.52
CA HIS A 134 12.33 -8.96 20.28
C HIS A 134 11.58 -10.24 19.87
N SER A 135 10.25 -10.29 20.02
CA SER A 135 9.44 -11.48 19.70
C SER A 135 9.12 -11.68 18.21
N LEU A 136 9.39 -10.71 17.34
CA LEU A 136 8.94 -10.74 15.95
C LEU A 136 9.67 -11.82 15.11
N ASN A 137 8.95 -12.88 14.77
CA ASN A 137 9.49 -14.00 13.99
C ASN A 137 10.01 -13.56 12.60
N ASP A 138 11.19 -14.05 12.22
CA ASP A 138 11.84 -13.86 10.90
C ASP A 138 10.87 -14.03 9.70
N ARG A 139 9.97 -15.01 9.75
CA ARG A 139 8.98 -15.24 8.68
C ARG A 139 8.00 -14.07 8.52
N TRP A 140 7.56 -13.46 9.62
CA TRP A 140 6.68 -12.31 9.60
C TRP A 140 7.41 -11.03 9.21
N CYS A 141 8.67 -10.88 9.63
CA CYS A 141 9.53 -9.80 9.17
C CYS A 141 9.75 -9.84 7.63
N LYS A 142 10.10 -11.02 7.09
CA LYS A 142 10.23 -11.23 5.64
C LYS A 142 8.90 -11.00 4.91
N ALA A 143 7.79 -11.50 5.44
CA ALA A 143 6.46 -11.26 4.87
C ALA A 143 6.12 -9.75 4.84
N TYR A 144 6.44 -8.99 5.88
CA TYR A 144 6.27 -7.54 5.95
C TYR A 144 7.08 -6.81 4.87
N PHE A 145 8.37 -7.13 4.72
CA PHE A 145 9.18 -6.49 3.67
C PHE A 145 8.68 -6.84 2.25
N ILE A 146 8.33 -8.10 2.01
CA ILE A 146 7.80 -8.56 0.71
C ILE A 146 6.44 -7.91 0.40
N SER A 147 5.49 -7.88 1.34
CA SER A 147 4.18 -7.26 1.12
C SER A 147 4.28 -5.75 0.90
N THR A 148 5.09 -5.06 1.72
CA THR A 148 5.12 -3.59 1.79
C THR A 148 6.00 -2.95 0.71
N PHE A 149 7.18 -3.52 0.44
CA PHE A 149 8.18 -2.89 -0.43
C PHE A 149 8.28 -3.56 -1.80
N TYR A 150 7.94 -4.84 -1.93
CA TYR A 150 7.86 -5.50 -3.24
C TYR A 150 6.43 -5.46 -3.81
N ILE A 151 5.47 -6.16 -3.19
CA ILE A 151 4.15 -6.39 -3.79
C ILE A 151 3.28 -5.11 -3.83
N SER A 152 3.18 -4.38 -2.71
CA SER A 152 2.39 -3.14 -2.64
C SER A 152 2.94 -2.06 -3.57
N LYS A 153 4.27 -1.86 -3.61
CA LYS A 153 4.93 -0.91 -4.52
C LYS A 153 4.77 -1.29 -5.99
N ALA A 154 4.75 -2.59 -6.32
CA ALA A 154 4.46 -3.03 -7.67
C ALA A 154 3.02 -2.68 -8.07
N PHE A 155 2.02 -2.94 -7.22
CA PHE A 155 0.62 -2.57 -7.52
C PHE A 155 0.38 -1.06 -7.57
N HIS A 156 1.04 -0.27 -6.71
CA HIS A 156 1.04 1.20 -6.76
C HIS A 156 1.56 1.70 -8.12
N ALA A 157 2.74 1.22 -8.55
CA ALA A 157 3.30 1.52 -9.86
C ALA A 157 2.39 1.10 -11.02
N ILE A 158 1.75 -0.07 -10.93
CA ILE A 158 0.80 -0.56 -11.93
C ILE A 158 -0.39 0.39 -12.07
N SER A 159 -0.97 0.88 -10.96
CA SER A 159 -2.10 1.82 -11.00
C SER A 159 -1.73 3.14 -11.69
N ILE A 160 -0.57 3.72 -11.36
CA ILE A 160 -0.04 4.94 -12.00
C ILE A 160 0.12 4.73 -13.51
N TRP A 161 0.82 3.68 -13.93
CA TRP A 161 1.11 3.44 -15.34
C TRP A 161 -0.13 3.05 -16.15
N GLN A 162 -1.12 2.36 -15.55
CA GLN A 162 -2.43 2.16 -16.15
C GLN A 162 -3.24 3.47 -16.26
N THR A 163 -3.16 4.35 -15.27
CA THR A 163 -3.79 5.68 -15.30
C THR A 163 -3.18 6.56 -16.39
N LEU A 164 -1.86 6.51 -16.56
CA LEU A 164 -1.16 7.15 -17.69
C LEU A 164 -1.58 6.57 -19.04
N LEU A 165 -1.63 5.25 -19.18
CA LEU A 165 -2.09 4.57 -20.41
C LEU A 165 -3.52 5.03 -20.78
N LEU A 166 -4.40 5.11 -19.79
CA LEU A 166 -5.77 5.60 -19.97
C LEU A 166 -5.80 7.08 -20.38
N GLY A 167 -4.98 7.92 -19.76
CA GLY A 167 -4.80 9.33 -20.13
C GLY A 167 -4.32 9.49 -21.59
N PHE A 168 -3.32 8.71 -21.99
CA PHE A 168 -2.80 8.68 -23.36
C PHE A 168 -3.85 8.18 -24.38
N GLN A 169 -4.62 7.14 -24.03
CA GLN A 169 -5.75 6.69 -24.86
C GLN A 169 -6.81 7.80 -25.00
N ARG A 170 -7.13 8.57 -23.94
CA ARG A 170 -8.06 9.71 -24.02
C ARG A 170 -7.53 10.86 -24.87
N PHE A 171 -6.25 11.19 -24.75
CA PHE A 171 -5.60 12.13 -25.66
C PHE A 171 -5.75 11.67 -27.11
N CYS A 172 -5.39 10.42 -27.43
CA CYS A 172 -5.55 9.90 -28.79
C CYS A 172 -7.01 9.79 -29.26
N CYS A 173 -7.99 9.59 -28.36
CA CYS A 173 -9.44 9.67 -28.66
C CYS A 173 -9.85 11.06 -29.16
N ILE A 174 -9.24 12.13 -28.65
CA ILE A 174 -9.68 13.51 -28.88
C ILE A 174 -8.99 14.12 -30.11
N TRP A 175 -7.70 13.86 -30.35
CA TRP A 175 -6.96 14.42 -31.49
C TRP A 175 -7.07 13.55 -32.74
N PHE A 176 -7.17 12.23 -32.61
CA PHE A 176 -7.13 11.29 -33.73
C PHE A 176 -8.36 10.36 -33.83
N PRO A 177 -9.60 10.87 -33.68
CA PRO A 177 -10.81 10.08 -33.43
C PRO A 177 -11.10 8.99 -34.48
N PHE A 178 -10.65 9.18 -35.71
CA PHE A 178 -10.79 8.19 -36.79
C PHE A 178 -9.78 7.03 -36.68
N LYS A 179 -8.54 7.31 -36.22
CA LYS A 179 -7.48 6.29 -36.06
C LYS A 179 -7.58 5.54 -34.73
N THR A 180 -8.11 6.18 -33.67
CA THR A 180 -8.22 5.61 -32.31
C THR A 180 -8.74 4.16 -32.28
N LYS A 181 -9.78 3.84 -33.05
CA LYS A 181 -10.40 2.50 -33.09
C LYS A 181 -9.49 1.40 -33.65
N SER A 182 -8.59 1.72 -34.59
CA SER A 182 -7.65 0.76 -35.16
C SER A 182 -6.35 0.68 -34.35
N TRP A 183 -6.05 1.70 -33.55
CA TRP A 183 -4.91 1.74 -32.63
C TRP A 183 -5.21 0.93 -31.36
N PHE A 184 -6.23 1.31 -30.59
CA PHE A 184 -6.52 0.72 -29.28
C PHE A 184 -7.62 -0.35 -29.38
N THR A 185 -7.21 -1.57 -29.67
CA THR A 185 -8.07 -2.76 -29.63
C THR A 185 -7.91 -3.47 -28.28
N THR A 186 -8.94 -4.18 -27.82
CA THR A 186 -8.91 -4.88 -26.52
C THR A 186 -7.70 -5.79 -26.36
N ARG A 187 -7.29 -6.51 -27.42
CA ARG A 187 -6.10 -7.38 -27.40
C ARG A 187 -4.81 -6.59 -27.19
N ARG A 188 -4.64 -5.43 -27.84
CA ARG A 188 -3.46 -4.58 -27.64
C ARG A 188 -3.43 -3.99 -26.23
N THR A 189 -4.56 -3.49 -25.74
CA THR A 189 -4.64 -2.92 -24.39
C THR A 189 -4.40 -3.95 -23.27
N LEU A 190 -4.78 -5.21 -23.46
CA LEU A 190 -4.39 -6.28 -22.53
C LEU A 190 -2.88 -6.61 -22.58
N ILE A 191 -2.24 -6.50 -23.76
CA ILE A 191 -0.78 -6.64 -23.89
C ILE A 191 -0.05 -5.45 -23.26
N GLU A 192 -0.52 -4.22 -23.50
CA GLU A 192 -0.01 -2.98 -22.89
C GLU A 192 -0.01 -3.10 -21.34
N ILE A 193 -1.11 -3.56 -20.75
CA ILE A 193 -1.23 -3.75 -19.29
C ILE A 193 -0.37 -4.92 -18.79
N ALA A 194 -0.26 -6.02 -19.55
CA ALA A 194 0.61 -7.14 -19.16
C ALA A 194 2.09 -6.72 -19.11
N VAL A 195 2.55 -5.91 -20.08
CA VAL A 195 3.91 -5.34 -20.07
C VAL A 195 4.09 -4.42 -18.87
N ILE A 196 3.17 -3.48 -18.61
CA ILE A 196 3.21 -2.62 -17.41
C ILE A 196 3.32 -3.45 -16.12
N THR A 197 2.54 -4.54 -16.02
CA THR A 197 2.52 -5.43 -14.85
C THR A 197 3.86 -6.12 -14.66
N ILE A 198 4.43 -6.71 -15.71
CA ILE A 198 5.73 -7.39 -15.65
C ILE A 198 6.83 -6.39 -15.31
N CYS A 199 6.88 -5.23 -15.97
CA CYS A 199 7.90 -4.21 -15.71
C CYS A 199 7.85 -3.69 -14.27
N ALA A 200 6.66 -3.48 -13.69
CA ALA A 200 6.53 -3.02 -12.31
C ALA A 200 7.08 -4.03 -11.30
N PHE A 201 6.77 -5.32 -11.43
CA PHE A 201 7.34 -6.36 -10.56
C PHE A 201 8.86 -6.52 -10.79
N VAL A 202 9.34 -6.45 -12.03
CA VAL A 202 10.79 -6.50 -12.31
C VAL A 202 11.54 -5.33 -11.66
N ILE A 203 11.02 -4.10 -11.76
CA ILE A 203 11.64 -2.91 -11.12
C ILE A 203 11.71 -3.07 -9.60
N GLN A 204 10.63 -3.53 -8.95
CA GLN A 204 10.59 -3.65 -7.48
C GLN A 204 11.39 -4.86 -6.94
N SER A 205 11.85 -5.77 -7.81
CA SER A 205 12.54 -7.01 -7.40
C SER A 205 13.82 -6.78 -6.56
N TYR A 206 14.42 -5.59 -6.64
CA TYR A 206 15.49 -5.13 -5.75
C TYR A 206 15.17 -5.29 -4.25
N HIS A 207 13.91 -5.09 -3.85
CA HIS A 207 13.49 -5.27 -2.46
C HIS A 207 13.48 -6.75 -2.00
N LEU A 208 13.58 -7.72 -2.91
CA LEU A 208 13.76 -9.14 -2.58
C LEU A 208 15.24 -9.48 -2.35
N THR A 209 16.16 -8.90 -3.12
CA THR A 209 17.60 -9.18 -3.02
C THR A 209 18.26 -8.56 -1.78
N GLN A 210 17.66 -7.51 -1.21
CA GLN A 210 18.15 -6.85 0.01
C GLN A 210 17.62 -7.46 1.32
N LEU A 211 16.97 -8.63 1.29
CA LEU A 211 16.53 -9.38 2.48
C LEU A 211 17.70 -10.12 3.18
N LYS A 212 18.77 -9.39 3.55
CA LYS A 212 19.98 -9.94 4.18
C LYS A 212 19.83 -10.12 5.71
N GLU A 213 20.60 -11.06 6.26
CA GLU A 213 20.26 -11.80 7.49
C GLU A 213 20.53 -11.12 8.86
N ASN A 214 20.14 -9.86 9.07
CA ASN A 214 20.17 -9.25 10.43
C ASN A 214 18.97 -9.75 11.27
N LYS A 215 18.98 -11.05 11.57
CA LYS A 215 17.90 -11.88 12.14
C LYS A 215 17.27 -11.40 13.45
N LEU A 216 17.89 -10.47 14.16
CA LEU A 216 17.45 -9.99 15.48
C LEU A 216 16.70 -8.65 15.46
N LEU A 217 16.72 -7.92 14.34
CA LEU A 217 16.12 -6.59 14.23
C LEU A 217 15.42 -6.45 12.88
N CYS A 218 14.09 -6.39 12.87
CA CYS A 218 13.31 -6.18 11.66
C CYS A 218 13.36 -4.72 11.17
N LYS A 219 14.55 -4.30 10.73
CA LYS A 219 14.89 -2.94 10.29
C LYS A 219 15.63 -3.03 8.94
N TRP A 220 15.40 -2.09 8.04
CA TRP A 220 16.23 -1.97 6.83
C TRP A 220 17.67 -1.64 7.22
N ASN A 221 18.64 -2.45 6.80
CA ASN A 221 20.04 -2.05 6.87
C ASN A 221 20.32 -0.99 5.78
N ILE A 222 21.00 0.08 6.14
CA ILE A 222 21.25 1.23 5.27
C ILE A 222 22.72 1.18 4.84
N GLU A 223 22.97 0.74 3.62
CA GLU A 223 24.34 0.53 3.11
C GLU A 223 25.08 1.85 2.85
N HIS A 224 26.30 1.95 3.39
CA HIS A 224 27.24 3.05 3.14
C HIS A 224 28.56 2.47 2.61
N PRO A 225 29.06 2.90 1.42
CA PRO A 225 28.47 3.87 0.49
C PRO A 225 27.21 3.33 -0.21
N CYS A 226 26.29 4.22 -0.60
CA CYS A 226 24.93 3.85 -1.02
C CYS A 226 24.79 3.26 -2.44
N VAL A 227 25.80 2.62 -3.03
CA VAL A 227 25.89 2.45 -4.50
C VAL A 227 24.64 1.82 -5.12
N GLU A 228 24.24 0.62 -4.70
CA GLU A 228 23.05 -0.04 -5.26
C GLU A 228 21.75 0.67 -4.87
N SER A 229 21.63 1.07 -3.61
CA SER A 229 20.41 1.72 -3.08
C SER A 229 20.15 3.09 -3.70
N CYS A 230 21.18 3.88 -3.99
CA CYS A 230 21.09 5.17 -4.67
C CYS A 230 20.71 4.99 -6.15
N ILE A 231 21.23 3.97 -6.84
CA ILE A 231 20.77 3.62 -8.21
C ILE A 231 19.28 3.25 -8.18
N PHE A 232 18.85 2.40 -7.25
CA PHE A 232 17.44 2.01 -7.11
C PHE A 232 16.53 3.20 -6.77
N MET A 233 16.96 4.12 -5.90
CA MET A 233 16.19 5.32 -5.59
C MET A 233 16.07 6.27 -6.79
N TRP A 234 17.11 6.43 -7.61
CA TRP A 234 17.01 7.18 -8.87
C TRP A 234 16.05 6.52 -9.86
N ILE A 235 16.10 5.19 -10.02
CA ILE A 235 15.16 4.43 -10.86
C ILE A 235 13.71 4.61 -10.36
N THR A 236 13.49 4.52 -9.06
CA THR A 236 12.17 4.72 -8.43
C THR A 236 11.66 6.15 -8.65
N LEU A 237 12.49 7.15 -8.36
CA LEU A 237 12.17 8.57 -8.56
C LEU A 237 11.78 8.86 -10.02
N LEU A 238 12.57 8.38 -10.98
CA LEU A 238 12.35 8.65 -12.39
C LEU A 238 11.15 7.88 -12.95
N LEU A 239 11.07 6.56 -12.74
CA LEU A 239 10.08 5.70 -13.40
C LEU A 239 8.74 5.59 -12.66
N ILE A 240 8.68 5.82 -11.35
CA ILE A 240 7.44 5.70 -10.56
C ILE A 240 6.81 7.07 -10.31
N HIS A 241 7.61 8.14 -10.16
CA HIS A 241 7.08 9.47 -9.83
C HIS A 241 7.24 10.48 -10.97
N ILE A 242 8.46 10.88 -11.31
CA ILE A 242 8.74 12.04 -12.19
C ILE A 242 8.22 11.84 -13.61
N LEU A 243 8.58 10.72 -14.27
CA LEU A 243 8.13 10.44 -15.64
C LEU A 243 6.61 10.31 -15.71
N PRO A 244 5.94 9.37 -14.99
CA PRO A 244 4.52 9.18 -15.19
C PRO A 244 3.69 10.39 -14.74
N SER A 245 4.04 11.06 -13.64
CA SER A 245 3.32 12.27 -13.21
C SER A 245 3.54 13.44 -14.17
N GLY A 246 4.75 13.62 -14.70
CA GLY A 246 5.04 14.64 -15.72
C GLY A 246 4.24 14.43 -17.00
N PHE A 247 4.23 13.21 -17.55
CA PHE A 247 3.43 12.88 -18.72
C PHE A 247 1.92 12.96 -18.45
N LEU A 248 1.44 12.50 -17.29
CA LEU A 248 0.03 12.54 -16.91
C LEU A 248 -0.46 13.99 -16.73
N LEU A 249 0.35 14.86 -16.14
CA LEU A 249 0.08 16.30 -16.01
C LEU A 249 -0.02 16.98 -17.38
N VAL A 250 0.97 16.77 -18.27
CA VAL A 250 0.97 17.35 -19.62
C VAL A 250 -0.23 16.87 -20.44
N LEU A 251 -0.52 15.57 -20.43
CA LEU A 251 -1.70 15.01 -21.12
C LEU A 251 -3.01 15.58 -20.55
N THR A 252 -3.10 15.76 -19.23
CA THR A 252 -4.27 16.34 -18.57
C THR A 252 -4.48 17.80 -18.96
N ILE A 253 -3.44 18.64 -18.94
CA ILE A 253 -3.49 20.05 -19.39
C ILE A 253 -3.95 20.13 -20.85
N LEU A 254 -3.34 19.32 -21.73
CA LEU A 254 -3.73 19.27 -23.14
C LEU A 254 -5.21 18.89 -23.29
N ILE A 255 -5.66 17.81 -22.64
CA ILE A 255 -7.05 17.33 -22.70
C ILE A 255 -8.01 18.42 -22.22
N ILE A 256 -7.70 19.11 -21.12
CA ILE A 256 -8.47 20.26 -20.62
C ILE A 256 -8.58 21.34 -21.71
N HIS A 257 -7.46 21.84 -22.23
CA HIS A 257 -7.44 22.86 -23.28
C HIS A 257 -8.31 22.46 -24.49
N LYS A 258 -8.25 21.19 -24.92
CA LYS A 258 -9.00 20.66 -26.08
C LYS A 258 -10.45 20.26 -25.77
N LEU A 259 -10.89 20.29 -24.52
CA LEU A 259 -12.29 20.10 -24.10
C LEU A 259 -13.02 21.43 -23.85
N PHE A 260 -12.30 22.49 -23.48
CA PHE A 260 -12.80 23.87 -23.39
C PHE A 260 -12.81 24.55 -24.76
N ASN A 261 -11.70 24.54 -25.50
CA ASN A 261 -11.55 25.27 -26.78
C ASN A 261 -12.15 24.50 -27.97
N ARG A 262 -13.37 23.96 -27.82
CA ARG A 262 -14.13 23.31 -28.90
C ARG A 262 -15.12 24.30 -29.50
N PRO A 263 -15.02 24.64 -30.80
CA PRO A 263 -16.02 25.50 -31.44
C PRO A 263 -17.38 24.82 -31.45
N ILE A 264 -18.44 25.60 -31.21
CA ILE A 264 -19.83 25.12 -31.26
C ILE A 264 -20.15 24.78 -32.72
N ARG A 265 -20.27 23.48 -33.02
CA ARG A 265 -20.50 22.99 -34.38
C ARG A 265 -21.93 23.32 -34.82
N LYS A 266 -22.07 24.33 -35.69
CA LYS A 266 -23.32 24.58 -36.44
C LYS A 266 -23.67 23.35 -37.28
N GLU A 267 -24.94 22.99 -37.32
CA GLU A 267 -25.38 21.62 -37.65
C GLU A 267 -25.81 21.43 -39.12
N HIS A 268 -25.62 20.20 -39.61
CA HIS A 268 -26.34 19.62 -40.75
C HIS A 268 -26.73 18.19 -40.39
N ILE A 269 -27.75 17.64 -41.06
CA ILE A 269 -28.70 16.64 -40.55
C ILE A 269 -28.09 15.29 -40.07
N SER A 270 -26.85 14.95 -40.45
CA SER A 270 -26.11 13.80 -39.87
C SER A 270 -25.58 14.06 -38.43
N ALA A 271 -25.92 15.21 -37.83
CA ALA A 271 -25.36 15.67 -36.56
C ALA A 271 -25.65 14.72 -35.38
N GLU A 272 -26.88 14.24 -35.19
CA GLU A 272 -27.35 13.73 -33.89
C GLU A 272 -26.57 12.49 -33.40
N GLN A 273 -26.40 11.46 -34.23
CA GLN A 273 -25.64 10.26 -33.83
C GLN A 273 -24.15 10.58 -33.57
N SER A 274 -23.60 11.58 -34.26
CA SER A 274 -22.23 12.06 -34.03
C SER A 274 -22.11 12.89 -32.74
N ARG A 275 -23.10 13.73 -32.44
CA ARG A 275 -23.23 14.56 -31.23
C ARG A 275 -23.40 13.69 -29.98
N GLY A 276 -24.17 12.60 -30.07
CA GLY A 276 -24.28 11.59 -29.02
C GLY A 276 -22.95 10.87 -28.72
N ARG A 277 -22.19 10.50 -29.77
CA ARG A 277 -20.85 9.90 -29.61
C ARG A 277 -19.83 10.89 -29.02
N ASP A 278 -19.82 12.15 -29.46
CA ASP A 278 -18.87 13.13 -28.93
C ASP A 278 -19.18 13.50 -27.47
N GLN A 279 -20.46 13.65 -27.09
CA GLN A 279 -20.85 13.89 -25.70
C GLN A 279 -20.52 12.70 -24.79
N GLN A 280 -20.56 11.46 -25.31
CA GLN A 280 -20.02 10.29 -24.61
C GLN A 280 -18.49 10.42 -24.43
N ASN A 281 -17.75 10.77 -25.49
CA ASN A 281 -16.29 10.92 -25.43
C ASN A 281 -15.86 12.05 -24.47
N LYS A 282 -16.56 13.20 -24.48
CA LYS A 282 -16.34 14.32 -23.54
C LYS A 282 -16.51 13.85 -22.09
N ARG A 283 -17.64 13.23 -21.74
CA ARG A 283 -17.87 12.67 -20.39
C ARG A 283 -16.81 11.63 -20.00
N ALA A 284 -16.47 10.72 -20.90
CA ALA A 284 -15.45 9.69 -20.67
C ALA A 284 -14.03 10.25 -20.48
N SER A 285 -13.75 11.44 -21.02
CA SER A 285 -12.47 12.14 -20.86
C SER A 285 -12.43 12.98 -19.58
N ILE A 286 -13.55 13.62 -19.20
CA ILE A 286 -13.68 14.33 -17.91
C ILE A 286 -13.42 13.40 -16.73
N ILE A 287 -13.98 12.17 -16.75
CA ILE A 287 -13.71 11.14 -15.72
C ILE A 287 -12.20 10.90 -15.55
N VAL A 288 -11.47 10.76 -16.66
CA VAL A 288 -10.02 10.50 -16.64
C VAL A 288 -9.22 11.72 -16.18
N VAL A 289 -9.65 12.94 -16.54
CA VAL A 289 -9.07 14.18 -16.00
C VAL A 289 -9.26 14.28 -14.49
N CYS A 290 -10.44 13.93 -13.96
CA CYS A 290 -10.67 13.91 -12.51
C CYS A 290 -9.76 12.89 -11.80
N ILE A 291 -9.68 11.65 -12.30
CA ILE A 291 -8.80 10.60 -11.75
C ILE A 291 -7.33 11.04 -11.81
N ALA A 292 -6.89 11.60 -12.94
CA ALA A 292 -5.52 12.08 -13.12
C ALA A 292 -5.15 13.17 -12.11
N ILE A 293 -6.01 14.18 -11.92
CA ILE A 293 -5.78 15.25 -10.94
C ILE A 293 -5.73 14.67 -9.52
N ILE A 294 -6.64 13.75 -9.18
CA ILE A 294 -6.71 13.09 -7.87
C ILE A 294 -5.42 12.32 -7.55
N VAL A 295 -4.83 11.62 -8.53
CA VAL A 295 -3.53 10.91 -8.37
C VAL A 295 -2.35 11.89 -8.31
N LEU A 296 -2.36 12.97 -9.09
CA LEU A 296 -1.25 13.94 -9.13
C LEU A 296 -1.08 14.74 -7.82
N ILE A 297 -2.15 14.93 -7.04
CA ILE A 297 -2.13 15.67 -5.77
C ILE A 297 -1.15 15.07 -4.74
N PRO A 298 -1.20 13.76 -4.41
CA PRO A 298 -0.20 13.12 -3.54
C PRO A 298 1.13 12.77 -4.24
N GLU A 299 1.11 12.43 -5.54
CA GLU A 299 2.32 12.01 -6.26
C GLU A 299 3.36 13.13 -6.45
N ILE A 300 2.94 14.35 -6.81
CA ILE A 300 3.89 15.45 -7.08
C ILE A 300 4.68 15.84 -5.81
N PRO A 301 4.06 16.08 -4.63
CA PRO A 301 4.78 16.36 -3.39
C PRO A 301 5.75 15.24 -2.99
N TYR A 302 5.36 13.97 -3.16
CA TYR A 302 6.23 12.84 -2.82
C TYR A 302 7.40 12.65 -3.79
N GLY A 303 7.19 12.89 -5.10
CA GLY A 303 8.28 12.95 -6.07
C GLY A 303 9.31 14.05 -5.75
N ILE A 304 8.85 15.22 -5.31
CA ILE A 304 9.73 16.31 -4.86
C ILE A 304 10.47 15.92 -3.56
N PHE A 305 9.78 15.32 -2.59
CA PHE A 305 10.40 14.81 -1.36
C PHE A 305 11.46 13.73 -1.61
N LEU A 306 11.18 12.79 -2.52
CA LEU A 306 12.12 11.73 -2.89
C LEU A 306 13.34 12.31 -3.63
N LEU A 307 13.16 13.31 -4.51
CA LEU A 307 14.27 14.05 -5.12
C LEU A 307 15.17 14.72 -4.06
N MET A 308 14.59 15.42 -3.08
CA MET A 308 15.36 16.00 -1.98
C MET A 308 16.08 14.92 -1.15
N THR A 309 15.46 13.76 -0.95
CA THR A 309 16.04 12.62 -0.23
C THR A 309 17.26 12.06 -0.96
N VAL A 310 17.16 11.85 -2.26
CA VAL A 310 18.26 11.34 -3.09
C VAL A 310 19.43 12.32 -3.17
N ILE A 311 19.15 13.62 -3.33
CA ILE A 311 20.20 14.66 -3.35
C ILE A 311 20.95 14.70 -2.01
N LYS A 312 20.23 14.71 -0.88
CA LYS A 312 20.87 14.70 0.45
C LYS A 312 21.68 13.41 0.69
N ARG A 313 21.17 12.25 0.26
CA ARG A 313 21.87 10.95 0.35
C ARG A 313 23.23 10.96 -0.36
N HIS A 314 23.34 11.61 -1.52
CA HIS A 314 24.60 11.77 -2.26
C HIS A 314 25.55 12.83 -1.66
N SER A 315 25.03 13.81 -0.93
CA SER A 315 25.81 14.96 -0.44
C SER A 315 26.72 14.65 0.76
N SER A 316 26.67 13.45 1.34
CA SER A 316 27.25 13.08 2.64
C SER A 316 26.79 13.91 3.86
N ASN A 317 26.06 15.01 3.65
CA ASN A 317 25.38 15.82 4.66
C ASN A 317 24.16 15.07 5.24
N TYR A 318 24.44 14.01 6.00
CA TYR A 318 23.54 13.49 7.03
C TYR A 318 23.32 14.59 8.09
N MET A 319 22.12 14.81 8.64
CA MET A 319 20.95 13.94 8.67
C MET A 319 19.80 14.42 7.78
N LEU A 320 19.09 13.48 7.16
CA LEU A 320 17.62 13.59 7.12
C LEU A 320 17.10 12.93 8.39
N ASP A 321 16.27 13.64 9.14
CA ASP A 321 15.58 13.04 10.28
C ASP A 321 14.77 11.83 9.81
N ILE A 322 15.09 10.68 10.40
CA ILE A 322 14.48 9.38 10.09
C ILE A 322 13.00 9.39 10.49
N GLU A 323 12.65 10.14 11.53
CA GLU A 323 11.28 10.23 12.03
C GLU A 323 10.40 11.08 11.11
N ALA A 324 10.79 12.32 10.78
CA ALA A 324 10.11 13.12 9.76
C ALA A 324 10.03 12.39 8.41
N THR A 325 11.07 11.61 8.05
CA THR A 325 11.08 10.77 6.85
C THR A 325 10.01 9.67 6.92
N ARG A 326 9.90 8.93 8.04
CA ARG A 326 8.86 7.91 8.28
C ARG A 326 7.46 8.53 8.28
N ARG A 327 7.25 9.61 9.03
CA ARG A 327 6.00 10.37 9.12
C ARG A 327 5.54 10.84 7.72
N PHE A 328 6.43 11.38 6.89
CA PHE A 328 6.10 11.81 5.53
C PHE A 328 5.70 10.65 4.61
N HIS A 329 6.42 9.52 4.65
CA HIS A 329 6.05 8.31 3.90
C HIS A 329 4.65 7.79 4.25
N ILE A 330 4.26 7.88 5.52
CA ILE A 330 2.95 7.45 6.02
C ILE A 330 1.84 8.39 5.57
N ILE A 331 2.03 9.70 5.73
CA ILE A 331 1.07 10.72 5.26
C ILE A 331 0.82 10.57 3.76
N TYR A 332 1.89 10.38 2.97
CA TYR A 332 1.79 10.06 1.54
C TYR A 332 1.02 8.76 1.28
N ALA A 333 1.33 7.66 1.98
CA ALA A 333 0.66 6.38 1.78
C ALA A 333 -0.86 6.48 2.05
N MET A 334 -1.27 7.19 3.10
CA MET A 334 -2.70 7.47 3.37
C MET A 334 -3.32 8.32 2.26
N ALA A 335 -2.63 9.37 1.80
CA ALA A 335 -3.13 10.25 0.75
C ALA A 335 -3.28 9.52 -0.60
N MET A 336 -2.36 8.62 -0.95
CA MET A 336 -2.48 7.74 -2.12
C MET A 336 -3.68 6.82 -2.01
N LEU A 337 -3.85 6.13 -0.88
CA LEU A 337 -4.96 5.22 -0.67
C LEU A 337 -6.33 5.94 -0.66
N LEU A 338 -6.38 7.15 -0.11
CA LEU A 338 -7.54 8.03 -0.21
C LEU A 338 -7.81 8.50 -1.65
N SER A 339 -6.77 8.74 -2.46
CA SER A 339 -6.91 9.06 -3.89
C SER A 339 -7.55 7.89 -4.67
N PHE A 340 -7.17 6.65 -4.33
CA PHE A 340 -7.78 5.44 -4.88
C PHE A 340 -9.25 5.29 -4.47
N HIS A 341 -9.60 5.57 -3.21
CA HIS A 341 -11.00 5.61 -2.77
C HIS A 341 -11.81 6.69 -3.52
N ALA A 342 -11.21 7.86 -3.78
CA ALA A 342 -11.88 8.96 -4.48
C ALA A 342 -12.30 8.61 -5.92
N ASN A 343 -11.66 7.63 -6.57
CA ASN A 343 -12.07 7.11 -7.88
C ASN A 343 -13.55 6.67 -7.90
N PHE A 344 -14.04 6.06 -6.82
CA PHE A 344 -15.46 5.68 -6.68
C PHE A 344 -16.39 6.89 -6.75
N TRP A 345 -16.06 7.95 -6.02
CA TRP A 345 -16.85 9.18 -6.00
C TRP A 345 -16.82 9.91 -7.35
N VAL A 346 -15.73 9.86 -8.11
CA VAL A 346 -15.69 10.33 -9.52
C VAL A 346 -16.71 9.57 -10.38
N TYR A 347 -16.81 8.24 -10.27
CA TYR A 347 -17.81 7.49 -11.03
C TYR A 347 -19.24 7.79 -10.55
N ILE A 348 -19.47 7.89 -9.24
CA ILE A 348 -20.78 8.22 -8.67
C ILE A 348 -21.23 9.62 -9.09
N ILE A 349 -20.35 10.63 -9.12
CA ILE A 349 -20.71 12.02 -9.49
C ILE A 349 -20.79 12.19 -11.02
N VAL A 350 -19.76 11.78 -11.76
CA VAL A 350 -19.61 12.11 -13.19
C VAL A 350 -20.19 11.02 -14.11
N ASN A 351 -20.03 9.74 -13.78
CA ASN A 351 -20.33 8.64 -14.70
C ASN A 351 -21.79 8.15 -14.61
N ARG A 352 -22.70 8.83 -15.32
CA ARG A 352 -24.10 8.40 -15.41
C ARG A 352 -24.28 6.92 -15.79
N ARG A 353 -23.49 6.37 -16.73
CA ARG A 353 -23.63 4.95 -17.14
C ARG A 353 -23.24 3.97 -16.02
N PHE A 354 -22.24 4.35 -15.21
CA PHE A 354 -21.90 3.60 -14.01
C PHE A 354 -23.06 3.61 -13.01
N ARG A 355 -23.66 4.79 -12.72
CA ARG A 355 -24.86 4.88 -11.87
C ARG A 355 -26.02 4.05 -12.39
N ASP A 356 -26.31 4.11 -13.69
CA ASP A 356 -27.47 3.44 -14.29
C ASP A 356 -27.31 1.90 -14.24
N GLU A 357 -26.10 1.37 -14.48
CA GLU A 357 -25.80 -0.08 -14.35
C GLU A 357 -25.66 -0.53 -12.88
N LEU A 358 -25.12 0.31 -11.97
CA LEU A 358 -25.07 0.05 -10.53
C LEU A 358 -26.48 -0.08 -9.94
N LYS A 359 -27.41 0.82 -10.32
CA LYS A 359 -28.83 0.73 -9.95
C LYS A 359 -29.47 -0.56 -10.49
N SER A 360 -29.21 -0.93 -11.74
CA SER A 360 -29.67 -2.21 -12.28
C SER A 360 -29.13 -3.39 -11.47
N MET A 361 -27.85 -3.39 -11.09
CA MET A 361 -27.25 -4.45 -10.29
C MET A 361 -27.95 -4.63 -8.93
N PHE A 362 -28.21 -3.54 -8.20
CA PHE A 362 -28.95 -3.60 -6.92
C PHE A 362 -30.42 -4.05 -7.10
N LEU A 363 -31.10 -3.65 -8.17
CA LEU A 363 -32.46 -4.11 -8.49
C LEU A 363 -32.48 -5.61 -8.84
N ASP A 364 -31.48 -6.09 -9.58
CA ASP A 364 -31.35 -7.51 -9.95
C ASP A 364 -31.00 -8.38 -8.73
N ILE A 365 -30.21 -7.86 -7.78
CA ILE A 365 -29.95 -8.50 -6.48
C ILE A 365 -31.23 -8.54 -5.64
N LYS A 366 -31.95 -7.41 -5.50
CA LYS A 366 -33.20 -7.35 -4.72
C LYS A 366 -34.23 -8.36 -5.24
N ARG A 367 -34.42 -8.44 -6.57
CA ARG A 367 -35.30 -9.42 -7.21
C ARG A 367 -34.91 -10.86 -6.87
N LYS A 368 -33.61 -11.20 -6.92
CA LYS A 368 -33.12 -12.56 -6.58
C LYS A 368 -33.30 -12.93 -5.12
N LEU A 369 -33.18 -11.97 -4.21
CA LEU A 369 -33.46 -12.19 -2.78
C LEU A 369 -34.96 -12.41 -2.57
N GLN A 370 -35.80 -11.54 -3.14
CA GLN A 370 -37.26 -11.69 -3.07
C GLN A 370 -37.74 -13.02 -3.66
N SER A 371 -37.20 -13.46 -4.81
CA SER A 371 -37.57 -14.76 -5.40
C SER A 371 -37.13 -15.96 -4.57
N LYS A 372 -36.06 -15.83 -3.76
CA LYS A 372 -35.59 -16.92 -2.89
C LYS A 372 -36.43 -17.04 -1.61
N CYS A 373 -36.85 -15.92 -1.02
CA CYS A 373 -37.76 -15.89 0.13
C CYS A 373 -39.21 -16.28 -0.21
N THR A 374 -39.58 -16.38 -1.49
CA THR A 374 -40.88 -16.92 -1.95
C THR A 374 -40.83 -18.40 -2.32
N THR A 375 -39.67 -19.06 -2.21
CA THR A 375 -39.46 -20.49 -2.48
C THR A 375 -38.93 -21.22 -1.23
N ASP A 376 -39.37 -20.80 -0.04
CA ASP A 376 -39.12 -21.56 1.19
C ASP A 376 -40.14 -22.72 1.30
N PRO A 377 -39.71 -23.98 1.52
CA PRO A 377 -40.60 -25.16 1.45
C PRO A 377 -41.74 -25.20 2.48
N PHE A 378 -41.77 -24.28 3.44
CA PHE A 378 -42.72 -24.29 4.56
C PHE A 378 -44.18 -24.03 4.13
N ASN A 379 -44.41 -23.46 2.94
CA ASN A 379 -45.76 -23.23 2.41
C ASN A 379 -46.35 -24.44 1.66
N ASP A 380 -45.53 -25.35 1.13
CA ASP A 380 -46.04 -26.52 0.39
C ASP A 380 -46.65 -27.56 1.35
N VAL A 381 -46.05 -27.75 2.53
CA VAL A 381 -46.55 -28.67 3.58
C VAL A 381 -47.94 -28.26 4.10
N SER A 382 -48.26 -26.96 4.09
CA SER A 382 -49.57 -26.45 4.51
C SER A 382 -50.70 -26.64 3.49
N MET A 383 -50.45 -27.20 2.30
CA MET A 383 -51.47 -27.32 1.24
C MET A 383 -51.92 -28.75 0.90
N GLU A 384 -51.33 -29.80 1.49
CA GLU A 384 -51.80 -31.20 1.30
C GLU A 384 -52.79 -31.69 2.37
N MET A 385 -52.86 -31.05 3.55
CA MET A 385 -53.81 -31.43 4.61
C MET A 385 -55.18 -30.78 4.42
N GLY A 386 -56.00 -31.39 3.56
CA GLY A 386 -57.43 -31.08 3.45
C GLY A 386 -58.22 -31.43 4.73
N PRO A 387 -59.39 -30.79 4.99
CA PRO A 387 -60.07 -30.87 6.30
C PRO A 387 -60.57 -32.26 6.74
N THR A 388 -60.61 -33.24 5.85
CA THR A 388 -61.21 -34.57 6.08
C THR A 388 -60.38 -35.50 6.97
N ASN A 389 -59.06 -35.30 7.09
CA ASN A 389 -58.19 -36.28 7.76
C ASN A 389 -58.02 -36.06 9.28
N LEU A 390 -58.55 -34.97 9.85
CA LEU A 390 -58.35 -34.67 11.28
C LEU A 390 -59.26 -35.49 12.22
N ILE A 391 -60.34 -36.10 11.69
CA ILE A 391 -61.31 -36.87 12.49
C ILE A 391 -60.84 -38.31 12.72
N ALA A 392 -60.03 -38.87 11.82
CA ALA A 392 -59.58 -40.27 11.85
C ALA A 392 -58.40 -40.53 12.82
N LEU A 393 -58.16 -39.64 13.79
CA LEU A 393 -57.07 -39.75 14.78
C LEU A 393 -57.55 -39.56 16.24
N ILE A 394 -58.88 -39.48 16.46
CA ILE A 394 -59.52 -39.24 17.77
C ILE A 394 -60.63 -40.29 18.05
N MET A 395 -60.75 -41.33 17.21
CA MET A 395 -61.52 -42.55 17.42
C MET A 395 -60.70 -43.77 17.04
#